data_AF-A0A357WSH8-F1
#
_entry.id   AF-A0A357WSH8-F1
#
_cell.length_a   1.000
_cell.length_b   1.000
_cell.length_c   1.000
_cell.angle_alpha   90.00
_cell.angle_beta   90.00
_cell.angle_gamma   90.00
#
_symmetry.space_group_name_H-M   'P 1'
#
loop_
_entity.id
_entity.type
_entity.pdbx_description
1 polymer ?
#
loop_
_entity_poly.entity_id
_entity_poly.type
_entity_poly.pdbx_seq_one_letter_code
_entity_poly.pdbx_strand_id
1 'polypeptide(L)'
;MLLIGGLLIYLALVKDFEPALLMPMGFGAILVNLPFSGAIDQQNEVLGSVPGIIDWLFKVGIHASEAMPLLLFIGIGAMIDFGP
;
A
#
# COMPACT_ATOMS: atom_id res chain seq x y z
N MET A 1 4.52 12.23 7.43
CA MET A 1 4.24 11.14 6.46
C MET A 1 3.94 11.65 5.07
N LEU A 2 3.14 12.71 4.88
CA LEU A 2 2.90 13.31 3.54
C LEU A 2 4.19 13.68 2.79
N LEU A 3 5.13 14.37 3.45
CA LEU A 3 6.44 14.70 2.86
C LEU A 3 7.28 13.46 2.52
N ILE A 4 7.18 12.40 3.32
CA ILE A 4 7.89 11.14 3.09
C ILE A 4 7.27 10.39 1.92
N GLY A 5 5.94 10.36 1.80
CA GLY A 5 5.26 9.78 0.64
C GLY A 5 5.62 10.53 -0.65
N GLY A 6 5.71 11.86 -0.61
CA GLY A 6 6.22 12.66 -1.73
C GLY A 6 7.69 12.35 -2.07
N LEU A 7 8.54 12.15 -1.07
CA LEU A 7 9.93 11.73 -1.27
C LEU A 7 10.02 10.36 -1.94
N LEU A 8 9.22 9.38 -1.51
CA LEU A 8 9.17 8.04 -2.11
C LEU A 8 8.72 8.09 -3.56
N ILE A 9 7.70 8.89 -3.87
CA ILE A 9 7.25 9.11 -5.25
C ILE A 9 8.35 9.79 -6.09
N TYR A 10 9.06 10.76 -5.52
CA TYR A 10 10.19 11.40 -6.20
C TYR A 10 11.31 10.40 -6.51
N LEU A 11 11.67 9.54 -5.56
CA LEU A 11 12.68 8.49 -5.76
C LEU A 11 12.25 7.47 -6.82
N ALA A 12 10.96 7.10 -6.85
CA ALA A 12 10.40 6.21 -7.85
C ALA A 12 10.45 6.80 -9.27
N LEU A 13 10.14 8.09 -9.44
CA LEU A 13 10.00 8.73 -10.75
C LEU A 13 11.29 9.35 -11.30
N VAL A 14 12.08 10.00 -10.44
CA VAL A 14 13.26 10.78 -10.88
C VAL A 14 14.54 9.97 -10.80
N LYS A 15 14.57 9.00 -9.89
CA LYS A 15 15.76 8.19 -9.62
C LYS A 15 15.56 6.72 -9.98
N ASP A 16 14.41 6.34 -10.52
CA ASP A 16 14.05 4.99 -10.95
C ASP A 16 14.31 3.90 -9.89
N PHE A 17 14.24 4.26 -8.59
CA PHE A 17 14.34 3.27 -7.52
C PHE A 17 13.03 2.49 -7.44
N GLU A 18 13.10 1.20 -7.81
CA GLU A 18 12.01 0.21 -7.77
C GLU A 18 10.61 0.82 -7.94
N PRO A 19 10.32 1.45 -9.10
CA PRO A 19 9.13 2.25 -9.29
C PRO A 19 7.83 1.46 -9.06
N ALA A 20 7.85 0.16 -9.35
CA ALA A 20 6.73 -0.76 -9.12
C ALA A 20 6.34 -0.88 -7.64
N LEU A 21 7.28 -0.70 -6.71
CA LEU A 21 7.04 -0.83 -5.27
C LEU A 21 6.98 0.54 -4.58
N LEU A 22 7.91 1.45 -4.86
CA LEU A 22 8.00 2.74 -4.18
C LEU A 22 6.84 3.68 -4.54
N MET A 23 6.32 3.62 -5.78
CA MET A 23 5.22 4.48 -6.20
C MET A 23 3.91 4.13 -5.45
N PRO A 24 3.43 2.86 -5.43
CA PRO A 24 2.26 2.50 -4.63
C PRO A 24 2.44 2.77 -3.13
N MET A 25 3.65 2.54 -2.59
CA MET A 25 3.95 2.79 -1.18
C MET A 25 3.88 4.27 -0.82
N GLY A 26 4.46 5.14 -1.66
CA GLY A 26 4.40 6.59 -1.47
C GLY A 26 2.96 7.13 -1.57
N PHE A 27 2.17 6.63 -2.52
CA PHE A 27 0.74 6.95 -2.63
C PHE A 27 -0.05 6.50 -1.41
N GLY A 28 0.15 5.25 -0.96
CA GLY A 28 -0.50 4.71 0.23
C GLY A 28 -0.18 5.54 1.48
N ALA A 29 1.09 5.89 1.68
CA ALA A 29 1.53 6.74 2.78
C ALA A 29 0.88 8.12 2.76
N ILE A 30 0.61 8.69 1.59
CA ILE A 30 -0.14 9.95 1.48
C ILE A 30 -1.62 9.73 1.84
N LEU A 31 -2.28 8.76 1.21
CA LEU A 31 -3.72 8.52 1.34
C LEU A 31 -4.17 8.23 2.78
N VAL A 32 -3.40 7.45 3.54
CA VAL A 32 -3.73 7.10 4.94
C VAL A 32 -3.43 8.23 5.92
N ASN A 33 -2.68 9.25 5.51
CA ASN A 33 -2.32 10.41 6.35
C ASN A 33 -3.07 11.69 5.96
N LEU A 34 -4.01 11.62 5.03
CA LEU A 34 -4.87 12.76 4.68
C LEU A 34 -5.93 12.98 5.79
N PRO A 35 -6.17 14.24 6.22
CA PRO A 35 -7.22 14.53 7.19
C PRO A 35 -8.59 14.21 6.57
N PHE A 36 -9.49 13.61 7.37
CA PHE A 36 -10.83 13.18 6.93
C PHE A 36 -10.84 12.20 5.75
N SER A 37 -9.76 11.45 5.56
CA SER A 37 -9.66 10.40 4.53
C SER A 37 -10.52 9.20 4.90
N GLY A 38 -11.37 8.74 3.97
CA GLY A 38 -12.09 7.46 4.08
C GLY A 38 -11.20 6.24 3.77
N ALA A 39 -9.88 6.44 3.61
CA ALA A 39 -8.94 5.35 3.39
C ALA A 39 -8.75 4.46 4.62
N ILE A 40 -8.80 5.07 5.81
CA ILE A 40 -8.68 4.40 7.12
C ILE A 40 -10.03 4.40 7.84
N ASP A 41 -10.19 3.50 8.81
CA ASP A 41 -11.41 3.41 9.60
C ASP A 41 -11.74 4.76 10.25
N GLN A 42 -12.95 5.25 9.99
CA GLN A 42 -13.44 6.51 10.52
C GLN A 42 -14.46 6.25 11.61
N GLN A 43 -14.27 6.90 12.77
CA GLN A 43 -15.21 6.81 13.87
C GLN A 43 -16.22 7.95 13.74
N ASN A 44 -17.46 7.61 13.41
CA ASN A 44 -18.53 8.59 13.23
C ASN A 44 -19.54 8.46 14.37
N GLU A 45 -19.84 9.57 15.06
CA GLU A 45 -20.68 9.57 16.28
C GLU A 45 -22.11 9.07 16.02
N VAL A 46 -22.59 9.14 14.77
CA VAL A 46 -23.96 8.75 14.38
C VAL A 46 -24.04 7.36 13.74
N LEU A 47 -23.01 6.94 13.00
CA LEU A 47 -23.03 5.73 12.15
C LEU A 47 -22.09 4.62 12.65
N GLY A 48 -21.34 4.85 13.74
CA GLY A 48 -20.34 3.91 14.24
C GLY A 48 -19.02 3.96 13.45
N SER A 49 -18.23 2.89 13.53
CA SER A 49 -16.96 2.77 12.79
C SER A 49 -17.24 2.42 11.33
N VAL A 50 -16.97 3.35 10.42
CA VAL A 50 -17.04 3.10 8.97
C VAL A 50 -15.70 2.51 8.54
N PRO A 51 -15.67 1.27 8.00
CA PRO A 51 -14.42 0.65 7.62
C PRO A 51 -13.80 1.36 6.41
N GLY A 52 -12.53 1.75 6.53
CA GLY A 52 -11.75 2.33 5.45
C GLY A 52 -11.31 1.26 4.47
N ILE A 53 -11.29 1.59 3.18
CA ILE A 53 -10.96 0.61 2.13
C ILE A 53 -9.52 0.07 2.25
N ILE A 54 -8.57 0.92 2.66
CA ILE A 54 -7.17 0.53 2.81
C ILE A 54 -6.98 -0.31 4.08
N ASP A 55 -7.70 0.01 5.15
CA ASP A 55 -7.67 -0.78 6.38
C ASP A 55 -8.33 -2.16 6.18
N TRP A 56 -9.44 -2.23 5.44
CA TRP A 56 -10.03 -3.51 5.03
C TRP A 56 -9.07 -4.35 4.19
N LEU A 57 -8.40 -3.74 3.19
CA LEU A 57 -7.42 -4.43 2.35
C LEU A 57 -6.23 -4.93 3.18
N PHE A 58 -5.76 -4.13 4.14
CA PHE A 58 -4.70 -4.53 5.06
C PHE A 58 -5.14 -5.70 5.95
N LYS A 59 -6.33 -5.61 6.55
CA LYS A 59 -6.90 -6.65 7.42
C LYS A 59 -7.03 -7.99 6.68
N VAL A 60 -7.62 -7.98 5.49
CA VAL A 60 -7.87 -9.22 4.72
C VAL A 60 -6.62 -9.72 4.02
N GLY A 61 -5.88 -8.83 3.35
CA GLY A 61 -4.77 -9.22 2.48
C GLY A 61 -3.45 -9.47 3.19
N ILE A 62 -3.21 -8.83 4.34
CA ILE A 62 -1.94 -8.91 5.07
C ILE A 62 -2.15 -9.48 6.47
N HIS A 63 -2.96 -8.84 7.31
CA HIS A 63 -3.06 -9.21 8.72
C HIS A 63 -3.71 -10.58 8.97
N ALA A 64 -4.74 -10.95 8.21
CA ALA A 64 -5.47 -12.20 8.43
C ALA A 64 -4.73 -13.44 7.90
N SER A 65 -3.94 -13.30 6.85
CA SER A 65 -3.40 -14.47 6.12
C SER A 65 -2.10 -14.24 5.37
N GLU A 66 -1.51 -13.04 5.41
CA GLU A 66 -0.30 -12.67 4.65
C GLU A 66 -0.36 -13.05 3.16
N ALA A 67 -1.57 -13.10 2.60
CA ALA A 67 -1.82 -13.57 1.25
C ALA A 67 -1.17 -12.65 0.19
N MET A 68 -1.16 -11.34 0.40
CA MET A 68 -0.58 -10.37 -0.53
C MET A 68 0.95 -10.56 -0.70
N PRO A 69 1.76 -10.60 0.37
CA PRO A 69 3.19 -10.93 0.25
C PRO A 69 3.45 -12.28 -0.43
N LEU A 70 2.69 -13.33 -0.10
CA LEU A 70 2.86 -14.65 -0.72
C LEU A 70 2.56 -14.62 -2.22
N LEU A 71 1.48 -13.96 -2.64
CA LEU A 71 1.16 -13.77 -4.06
C LEU A 71 2.23 -12.97 -4.79
N LEU A 72 2.81 -11.96 -4.13
CA LEU A 72 3.93 -11.19 -4.67
C LEU A 72 5.16 -12.08 -4.90
N PHE A 73 5.52 -12.95 -3.95
CA PHE A 73 6.63 -13.90 -4.14
C PHE A 73 6.36 -14.95 -5.21
N ILE A 74 5.12 -15.45 -5.33
CA ILE A 74 4.73 -16.36 -6.42
C ILE A 74 4.88 -15.64 -7.77
N GLY A 75 4.45 -14.38 -7.87
CA GLY A 75 4.61 -13.56 -9.06
C GLY A 75 6.07 -13.34 -9.43
N ILE A 76 6.93 -13.01 -8.46
CA ILE A 76 8.38 -12.89 -8.67
C ILE A 76 8.95 -14.23 -9.16
N GLY A 77 8.61 -15.33 -8.50
CA GLY A 77 9.06 -16.67 -8.87
C GLY A 77 8.66 -17.08 -10.29
N ALA A 78 7.47 -16.67 -10.74
CA ALA A 78 7.00 -16.89 -12.11
C ALA A 78 7.73 -16.04 -13.16
N MET A 79 8.36 -14.93 -12.76
CA MET A 79 9.16 -14.07 -13.65
C MET A 79 10.65 -14.48 -13.69
N ILE A 80 11.08 -15.41 -12.84
CA ILE A 80 12.46 -15.92 -12.85
C ILE A 80 12.64 -16.81 -14.07
N ASP A 81 13.60 -16.45 -14.92
CA ASP A 81 14.12 -17.36 -15.93
C ASP A 81 15.03 -18.38 -15.25
N PHE A 82 14.76 -19.66 -15.48
CA PHE A 82 15.55 -20.77 -14.97
C PHE A 82 16.65 -21.22 -15.96
N GLY A 83 16.80 -20.51 -17.08
CA GLY A 83 17.94 -20.63 -17.99
C GLY A 83 19.24 -20.05 -17.39
N PRO A 84 20.42 -20.55 -17.83
CA PRO A 84 21.74 -20.09 -17.36
C PRO A 84 22.16 -18.71 -17.91
#